data_AF-D7TH69-F1
#
_entry.id   AF-D7TH69-F1
#
_cell.length_a   1.000
_cell.length_b   1.000
_cell.length_c   1.000
_cell.angle_alpha   90.00
_cell.angle_beta   90.00
_cell.angle_gamma   90.00
#
_symmetry.space_group_name_H-M   'P 1'
#
loop_
_entity.id
_entity.type
_entity.pdbx_description
1 polymer ?
#
loop_
_entity_poly.entity_id
_entity_poly.type
_entity_poly.pdbx_seq_one_letter_code
_entity_poly.pdbx_strand_id
1 'polypeptide(L)'
;MVRNKASSKKQQKRGVDFKKIKRKIGRKLPPPNNATSTEIKSKAIILPEQSVASEKAGLAVSKKGLTLKELLQQTSHHNPKVRKDALIGIRDLFLKYPAELKLHKYAVMEKLRERISDNDRVVRETLYQLLKSVVFPGCKEDNQGPFISMMMAYIFNAMTHLAVDVRLMAFKFFDLVVQHYPPSFSLYAEKILQNYEDILQKNQFYLQDKGKLKNALAGLVRCLTLLPCNTREVVSSFEENLAGQRVLHAFEPDLPKDPAGM
;
A
#
# COMPACT_ATOMS: atom_id res chain seq x y z
N MET A 1 88.99 1.98 -17.31
CA MET A 1 88.93 3.45 -17.16
C MET A 1 87.57 3.92 -17.67
N VAL A 2 86.60 4.11 -16.77
CA VAL A 2 85.19 4.39 -17.11
C VAL A 2 85.02 5.91 -17.23
N ARG A 3 84.73 6.43 -18.43
CA ARG A 3 84.36 7.84 -18.63
C ARG A 3 82.85 8.00 -18.38
N ASN A 4 82.51 8.62 -17.27
CA ASN A 4 81.14 9.01 -16.92
C ASN A 4 80.56 9.96 -17.98
N LYS A 5 79.43 9.59 -18.58
CA LYS A 5 78.60 10.47 -19.40
C LYS A 5 77.96 11.51 -18.48
N ALA A 6 78.34 12.77 -18.64
CA ALA A 6 77.68 13.89 -17.96
C ALA A 6 76.20 13.93 -18.34
N SER A 7 75.32 13.80 -17.35
CA SER A 7 73.89 14.05 -17.52
C SER A 7 73.69 15.53 -17.84
N SER A 8 73.23 15.84 -19.05
CA SER A 8 72.85 17.21 -19.40
C SER A 8 71.63 17.59 -18.56
N LYS A 9 71.85 18.44 -17.54
CA LYS A 9 70.78 19.14 -16.84
C LYS A 9 69.90 19.82 -17.89
N LYS A 10 68.71 19.30 -18.15
CA LYS A 10 67.65 20.03 -18.86
C LYS A 10 67.39 21.29 -18.05
N GLN A 11 67.96 22.41 -18.48
CA GLN A 11 67.52 23.72 -18.04
C GLN A 11 66.01 23.76 -18.24
N GLN A 12 65.26 23.77 -17.13
CA GLN A 12 63.87 24.16 -17.16
C GLN A 12 63.87 25.58 -17.72
N LYS A 13 63.51 25.71 -19.00
CA LYS A 13 63.28 27.00 -19.64
C LYS A 13 62.09 27.64 -18.93
N ARG A 14 62.36 28.31 -17.81
CA ARG A 14 61.45 29.30 -17.24
C ARG A 14 61.31 30.41 -18.28
N GLY A 15 60.08 30.73 -18.66
CA GLY A 15 59.73 31.84 -19.55
C GLY A 15 59.89 31.55 -21.04
N VAL A 16 59.10 30.62 -21.60
CA VAL A 16 58.79 30.68 -23.03
C VAL A 16 57.32 31.04 -23.16
N ASP A 17 57.05 32.31 -23.42
CA ASP A 17 55.69 32.87 -23.46
C ASP A 17 54.83 32.26 -24.58
N PHE A 18 55.48 31.76 -25.63
CA PHE A 18 54.80 31.12 -26.76
C PHE A 18 55.37 29.74 -27.07
N LYS A 19 54.63 28.70 -26.71
CA LYS A 19 54.97 27.31 -27.04
C LYS A 19 54.15 26.84 -28.24
N LYS A 20 54.78 26.79 -29.43
CA LYS A 20 54.15 26.22 -30.62
C LYS A 20 54.03 24.69 -30.47
N ILE A 21 52.81 24.17 -30.58
CA ILE A 21 52.55 22.73 -30.53
C ILE A 21 53.11 22.08 -31.80
N LYS A 22 53.90 21.01 -31.66
CA LYS A 22 54.40 20.23 -32.80
C LYS A 22 53.23 19.57 -33.52
N ARG A 23 53.10 19.82 -34.83
CA ARG A 23 52.04 19.26 -35.68
C ARG A 23 52.11 17.72 -35.63
N LYS A 24 51.01 17.08 -35.21
CA LYS A 24 50.86 15.63 -35.30
C LYS A 24 50.15 15.32 -36.61
N ILE A 25 50.80 14.53 -37.48
CA ILE A 25 50.26 14.12 -38.77
C ILE A 25 48.94 13.35 -38.52
N GLY A 26 47.89 13.66 -39.29
CA GLY A 26 46.57 13.00 -39.21
C GLY A 26 45.55 13.60 -38.21
N ARG A 27 45.87 14.69 -37.49
CA ARG A 27 44.90 15.41 -36.63
C ARG A 27 44.54 16.77 -37.22
N LYS A 28 43.28 17.20 -37.04
CA LYS A 28 42.84 18.54 -37.45
C LYS A 28 43.69 19.60 -36.76
N LEU A 29 44.08 20.63 -37.52
CA LEU A 29 44.85 21.76 -37.00
C LEU A 29 44.03 22.47 -35.91
N PRO A 30 44.62 22.77 -34.74
CA PRO A 30 43.93 23.55 -33.72
C PRO A 30 43.64 24.96 -34.26
N PRO A 31 42.55 25.59 -33.81
CA PRO A 31 42.26 26.99 -34.16
C PRO A 31 43.43 27.89 -33.73
N PRO A 32 43.64 29.01 -34.46
CA PRO A 32 44.76 29.91 -34.19
C PRO A 32 44.65 30.53 -32.77
N ASN A 33 45.78 30.91 -32.17
CA ASN A 33 45.82 31.35 -30.76
C ASN A 33 45.01 32.62 -30.46
N ASN A 34 44.66 33.40 -31.48
CA ASN A 34 43.81 34.59 -31.40
C ASN A 34 42.32 34.30 -31.68
N ALA A 35 41.94 33.03 -31.90
CA ALA A 35 40.55 32.65 -32.12
C ALA A 35 39.77 32.71 -30.81
N THR A 36 38.77 33.58 -30.76
CA THR A 36 37.81 33.63 -29.65
C THR A 36 36.78 32.53 -29.86
N SER A 37 36.61 31.64 -28.87
CA SER A 37 35.53 30.65 -28.91
C SER A 37 34.21 31.33 -28.58
N THR A 38 33.26 31.30 -29.52
CA THR A 38 31.90 31.84 -29.35
C THR A 38 30.89 30.79 -28.87
N GLU A 39 31.37 29.62 -28.42
CA GLU A 39 30.52 28.55 -27.92
C GLU A 39 30.04 28.84 -26.50
N ILE A 40 28.93 29.58 -26.40
CA ILE A 40 28.26 29.85 -25.12
C ILE A 40 27.21 28.78 -24.89
N LYS A 41 27.33 28.03 -23.79
CA LYS A 41 26.33 27.05 -23.34
C LYS A 41 25.62 27.58 -22.11
N SER A 42 24.38 27.99 -22.25
CA SER A 42 23.50 28.37 -21.13
C SER A 42 22.45 27.28 -20.89
N LYS A 43 22.19 26.97 -19.62
CA LYS A 43 21.05 26.13 -19.19
C LYS A 43 20.07 26.99 -18.41
N ALA A 44 18.78 26.80 -18.67
CA ALA A 44 17.73 27.46 -17.91
C ALA A 44 17.63 26.87 -16.50
N ILE A 45 17.39 27.71 -15.50
CA ILE A 45 17.03 27.28 -14.15
C ILE A 45 15.51 27.04 -14.15
N ILE A 46 15.10 25.80 -13.88
CA ILE A 46 13.68 25.46 -13.72
C ILE A 46 13.37 25.52 -12.22
N LEU A 47 12.60 26.52 -11.81
CA LEU A 47 12.12 26.63 -10.44
C LEU A 47 10.83 25.80 -10.29
N PRO A 48 10.69 24.96 -9.26
CA PRO A 48 9.42 24.26 -9.02
C PRO A 48 8.32 25.26 -8.69
N GLU A 49 7.17 25.10 -9.35
CA GLU A 49 5.99 25.91 -9.10
C GLU A 49 5.43 25.65 -7.69
N GLN A 50 5.07 26.72 -6.99
CA GLN A 50 4.39 26.63 -5.71
C GLN A 50 2.87 26.66 -5.92
N SER A 51 2.12 25.86 -5.14
CA SER A 51 0.66 25.68 -5.27
C SER A 51 -0.15 27.00 -5.24
N VAL A 52 0.42 28.07 -4.67
CA VAL A 52 -0.18 29.43 -4.64
C VAL A 52 -0.22 30.08 -6.02
N ALA A 53 0.71 29.74 -6.91
CA ALA A 53 0.80 30.27 -8.27
C ALA A 53 -0.01 29.47 -9.29
N SER A 54 -0.55 28.31 -8.91
CA SER A 54 -1.34 27.47 -9.81
C SER A 54 -2.77 28.01 -9.89
N GLU A 55 -3.23 28.36 -11.10
CA GLU A 55 -4.63 28.72 -11.31
C GLU A 55 -5.53 27.51 -11.03
N LYS A 56 -6.31 27.58 -9.94
CA LYS A 56 -7.29 26.55 -9.55
C LYS A 56 -8.71 26.87 -10.01
N ALA A 57 -8.85 27.84 -10.93
CA ALA A 57 -10.15 28.24 -11.46
C ALA A 57 -10.80 27.06 -12.21
N GLY A 58 -11.95 26.60 -11.72
CA GLY A 58 -12.71 25.49 -12.32
C GLY A 58 -12.39 24.08 -11.81
N LEU A 59 -11.38 23.90 -10.94
CA LEU A 59 -11.08 22.59 -10.34
C LEU A 59 -11.84 22.37 -9.03
N ALA A 60 -12.24 21.13 -8.77
CA ALA A 60 -12.82 20.73 -7.50
C ALA A 60 -11.78 20.86 -6.38
N VAL A 61 -12.00 21.81 -5.46
CA VAL A 61 -11.11 22.07 -4.32
C VAL A 61 -11.77 21.75 -2.99
N SER A 62 -10.96 21.20 -2.07
CA SER A 62 -11.35 20.97 -0.69
C SER A 62 -11.42 22.30 0.09
N LYS A 63 -11.91 22.28 1.33
CA LYS A 63 -12.00 23.46 2.22
C LYS A 63 -10.65 24.17 2.42
N LYS A 64 -9.55 23.42 2.33
CA LYS A 64 -8.16 23.92 2.41
C LYS A 64 -7.59 24.39 1.05
N GLY A 65 -8.41 24.47 0.00
CA GLY A 65 -7.97 24.88 -1.34
C GLY A 65 -7.10 23.85 -2.07
N LEU A 66 -7.11 22.58 -1.63
CA LEU A 66 -6.33 21.50 -2.23
C LEU A 66 -7.15 20.75 -3.27
N THR A 67 -6.52 20.41 -4.39
CA THR A 67 -7.07 19.58 -5.46
C THR A 67 -7.06 18.10 -5.08
N LEU A 68 -7.83 17.26 -5.79
CA LEU A 68 -7.82 15.81 -5.56
C LEU A 68 -6.40 15.21 -5.71
N LYS A 69 -5.65 15.64 -6.73
CA LYS A 69 -4.28 15.16 -6.98
C LYS A 69 -3.33 15.47 -5.82
N GLU A 70 -3.38 16.70 -5.31
CA GLU A 70 -2.57 17.13 -4.15
C GLU A 70 -2.93 16.32 -2.90
N LEU A 71 -4.23 16.10 -2.66
CA LEU A 71 -4.70 15.31 -1.53
C LEU A 71 -4.27 13.85 -1.64
N LEU A 72 -4.41 13.23 -2.81
CA LEU A 72 -3.95 11.86 -3.05
C LEU A 72 -2.45 11.73 -2.81
N GLN A 73 -1.64 12.71 -3.22
CA GLN A 73 -0.20 12.72 -2.94
C GLN A 73 0.10 12.83 -1.44
N GLN A 74 -0.66 13.65 -0.70
CA GLN A 74 -0.51 13.78 0.75
C GLN A 74 -0.86 12.49 1.52
N THR A 75 -1.64 11.57 0.95
CA THR A 75 -1.90 10.26 1.58
C THR A 75 -0.65 9.40 1.71
N SER A 76 0.39 9.62 0.91
CA SER A 76 1.67 8.89 1.00
C SER A 76 2.71 9.59 1.88
N HIS A 77 2.35 10.69 2.56
CA HIS A 77 3.29 11.47 3.37
C HIS A 77 3.76 10.70 4.62
N HIS A 78 5.01 10.93 5.06
CA HIS A 78 5.58 10.23 6.23
C HIS A 78 4.85 10.55 7.54
N ASN A 79 4.34 11.77 7.70
CA ASN A 79 3.62 12.20 8.89
C ASN A 79 2.16 11.67 8.90
N PRO A 80 1.75 10.87 9.92
CA PRO A 80 0.40 10.31 10.01
C PRO A 80 -0.72 11.36 10.13
N LYS A 81 -0.44 12.51 10.77
CA LYS A 81 -1.42 13.61 10.88
C LYS A 81 -1.77 14.17 9.50
N VAL A 82 -0.76 14.33 8.63
CA VAL A 82 -0.95 14.79 7.25
C VAL A 82 -1.74 13.76 6.44
N ARG A 83 -1.43 12.46 6.58
CA ARG A 83 -2.18 11.40 5.90
C ARG A 83 -3.65 11.38 6.31
N LYS A 84 -3.93 11.48 7.62
CA LYS A 84 -5.29 11.54 8.15
C LYS A 84 -6.04 12.76 7.62
N ASP A 85 -5.43 13.94 7.69
CA ASP A 85 -6.02 15.18 7.19
C ASP A 85 -6.31 15.12 5.68
N ALA A 86 -5.43 14.46 4.91
CA ALA A 86 -5.65 14.23 3.50
C ALA A 86 -6.88 13.34 3.26
N LEU A 87 -7.04 12.23 4.01
CA LEU A 87 -8.22 11.37 3.90
C LEU A 87 -9.53 12.09 4.25
N ILE A 88 -9.51 12.94 5.28
CA ILE A 88 -10.67 13.78 5.63
C ILE A 88 -10.93 14.82 4.53
N GLY A 89 -9.88 15.42 3.98
CA GLY A 89 -9.97 16.36 2.87
C GLY A 89 -10.57 15.74 1.61
N ILE A 90 -10.22 14.48 1.30
CA ILE A 90 -10.78 13.68 0.22
C ILE A 90 -12.27 13.41 0.47
N ARG A 91 -12.64 13.03 1.71
CA ARG A 91 -14.05 12.83 2.09
C ARG A 91 -14.87 14.08 1.81
N ASP A 92 -14.41 15.22 2.32
CA ASP A 92 -15.10 16.50 2.18
C ASP A 92 -15.17 16.96 0.71
N LEU A 93 -14.14 16.67 -0.08
CA LEU A 93 -14.12 16.97 -1.51
C LEU A 93 -15.19 16.21 -2.28
N PHE A 94 -15.30 14.90 -2.06
CA PHE A 94 -16.30 14.06 -2.75
C PHE A 94 -17.73 14.33 -2.30
N LEU A 95 -17.94 14.73 -1.04
CA LEU A 95 -19.25 15.19 -0.59
C LEU A 95 -19.69 16.47 -1.30
N LYS A 96 -18.75 17.35 -1.63
CA LYS A 96 -19.02 18.60 -2.36
C LYS A 96 -19.14 18.38 -3.87
N TYR A 97 -18.32 17.49 -4.43
CA TYR A 97 -18.23 17.22 -5.86
C TYR A 97 -18.30 15.70 -6.14
N PRO A 98 -19.50 15.09 -6.11
CA PRO A 98 -19.64 13.64 -6.29
C PRO A 98 -19.27 13.16 -7.71
N ALA A 99 -19.35 14.04 -8.71
CA ALA A 99 -18.95 13.72 -10.09
C ALA A 99 -17.44 13.42 -10.21
N GLU A 100 -16.61 14.10 -9.40
CA GLU A 100 -15.16 13.93 -9.38
C GLU A 100 -14.76 12.51 -8.99
N LEU A 101 -15.51 11.91 -8.05
CA LEU A 101 -15.30 10.53 -7.62
C LEU A 101 -15.55 9.55 -8.77
N LYS A 102 -16.63 9.74 -9.55
CA LYS A 102 -16.95 8.87 -10.69
C LYS A 102 -15.87 8.96 -11.77
N LEU A 103 -15.35 10.17 -12.02
CA LEU A 103 -14.31 10.42 -13.02
C LEU A 103 -12.95 9.81 -12.63
N HIS A 104 -12.53 9.97 -11.37
CA HIS A 104 -11.20 9.58 -10.90
C HIS A 104 -11.15 8.33 -10.01
N LYS A 105 -12.22 7.51 -10.01
CA LYS A 105 -12.37 6.32 -9.15
C LYS A 105 -11.12 5.43 -9.11
N TYR A 106 -10.55 5.07 -10.27
CA TYR A 106 -9.41 4.15 -10.33
C TYR A 106 -8.15 4.74 -9.70
N ALA A 107 -7.84 6.01 -9.98
CA ALA A 107 -6.68 6.70 -9.42
C ALA A 107 -6.79 6.89 -7.91
N VAL A 108 -8.00 7.19 -7.43
CA VAL A 108 -8.29 7.30 -5.99
C VAL A 108 -8.04 5.95 -5.31
N MET A 109 -8.59 4.87 -5.86
CA MET A 109 -8.41 3.53 -5.29
C MET A 109 -6.99 3.02 -5.33
N GLU A 110 -6.26 3.33 -6.40
CA GLU A 110 -4.87 2.97 -6.54
C GLU A 110 -4.03 3.47 -5.36
N LYS A 111 -4.33 4.68 -4.88
CA LYS A 111 -3.63 5.29 -3.73
C LYS A 111 -4.23 4.88 -2.40
N LEU A 112 -5.56 4.81 -2.29
CA LEU A 112 -6.22 4.47 -1.04
C LEU A 112 -5.97 3.01 -0.60
N ARG A 113 -5.85 2.07 -1.54
CA ARG A 113 -5.58 0.64 -1.22
C ARG A 113 -4.27 0.45 -0.45
N GLU A 114 -3.25 1.26 -0.73
CA GLU A 114 -1.95 1.18 -0.05
C GLU A 114 -2.05 1.55 1.44
N ARG A 115 -3.08 2.31 1.82
CA ARG A 115 -3.29 2.77 3.20
C ARG A 115 -4.02 1.74 4.07
N ILE A 116 -4.45 0.60 3.51
CA ILE A 116 -5.06 -0.50 4.28
C ILE A 116 -4.07 -1.04 5.32
N SER A 117 -2.79 -1.15 4.94
CA SER A 117 -1.70 -1.60 5.82
C SER A 117 -0.94 -0.46 6.51
N ASP A 118 -1.53 0.72 6.66
CA ASP A 118 -0.86 1.85 7.32
C ASP A 118 -0.53 1.52 8.78
N ASN A 119 0.62 1.97 9.28
CA ASN A 119 1.04 1.70 10.66
C ASN A 119 0.13 2.39 11.70
N ASP A 120 -0.40 3.58 11.36
CA ASP A 120 -1.21 4.36 12.29
C ASP A 120 -2.68 3.89 12.32
N ARG A 121 -3.18 3.60 13.53
CA ARG A 121 -4.55 3.10 13.74
C ARG A 121 -5.61 4.12 13.30
N VAL A 122 -5.39 5.41 13.56
CA VAL A 122 -6.36 6.46 13.26
C VAL A 122 -6.45 6.69 11.76
N VAL A 123 -5.33 6.59 11.03
CA VAL A 123 -5.32 6.64 9.57
C VAL A 123 -6.12 5.48 8.98
N ARG A 124 -5.92 4.24 9.47
CA ARG A 124 -6.70 3.07 9.02
C ARG A 124 -8.19 3.22 9.29
N GLU A 125 -8.58 3.69 10.48
CA GLU A 125 -10.00 3.92 10.80
C GLU A 125 -10.60 5.01 9.92
N THR A 126 -9.87 6.10 9.68
CA THR A 126 -10.33 7.20 8.81
C THR A 126 -10.52 6.72 7.37
N LEU A 127 -9.62 5.87 6.87
CA LEU A 127 -9.76 5.22 5.56
C LEU A 127 -11.00 4.33 5.51
N TYR A 128 -11.22 3.52 6.55
CA TYR A 128 -12.40 2.66 6.65
C TYR A 128 -13.69 3.47 6.56
N GLN A 129 -13.78 4.57 7.32
CA GLN A 129 -14.94 5.46 7.28
C GLN A 129 -15.10 6.11 5.91
N LEU A 130 -14.02 6.55 5.26
CA LEU A 130 -14.07 7.12 3.90
C LEU A 130 -14.60 6.11 2.88
N LEU A 131 -14.09 4.88 2.90
CA LEU A 131 -14.54 3.83 2.00
C LEU A 131 -16.02 3.49 2.20
N LYS A 132 -16.44 3.31 3.46
CA LYS A 132 -17.81 2.95 3.83
C LYS A 132 -18.82 4.03 3.48
N SER A 133 -18.50 5.30 3.79
CA SER A 133 -19.49 6.39 3.71
C SER A 133 -19.58 7.05 2.34
N VAL A 134 -18.49 7.08 1.58
CA VAL A 134 -18.42 7.87 0.34
C VAL A 134 -18.06 7.02 -0.86
N VAL A 135 -16.95 6.26 -0.78
CA VAL A 135 -16.41 5.59 -1.97
C VAL A 135 -17.31 4.46 -2.45
N PHE A 136 -17.63 3.48 -1.59
CA PHE A 136 -18.48 2.36 -2.00
C PHE A 136 -19.89 2.79 -2.40
N PRO A 137 -20.58 3.70 -1.68
CA PRO A 137 -21.89 4.20 -2.13
C PRO A 137 -21.83 4.96 -3.47
N GLY A 138 -20.74 5.69 -3.73
CA GLY A 138 -20.57 6.48 -4.96
C GLY A 138 -20.23 5.66 -6.20
N CYS A 139 -19.80 4.41 -6.05
CA CYS A 139 -19.32 3.55 -7.15
C CYS A 139 -20.30 2.43 -7.56
N LYS A 140 -21.52 2.35 -7.00
CA LYS A 140 -22.44 1.19 -7.13
C LYS A 140 -22.75 0.70 -8.56
N GLU A 141 -22.71 1.56 -9.58
CA GLU A 141 -23.23 1.27 -10.93
C GLU A 141 -22.15 0.75 -11.90
N ASP A 142 -20.88 0.77 -11.50
CA ASP A 142 -19.77 0.46 -12.40
C ASP A 142 -19.22 -0.96 -12.19
N ASN A 143 -18.54 -1.53 -13.20
CA ASN A 143 -17.83 -2.80 -13.17
C ASN A 143 -16.91 -2.94 -11.92
N GLN A 144 -17.47 -3.44 -10.81
CA GLN A 144 -16.79 -3.54 -9.51
C GLN A 144 -15.69 -4.59 -9.50
N GLY A 145 -15.73 -5.59 -10.39
CA GLY A 145 -14.79 -6.72 -10.39
C GLY A 145 -13.30 -6.31 -10.34
N PRO A 146 -12.82 -5.52 -11.32
CA PRO A 146 -11.42 -5.04 -11.33
C PRO A 146 -11.07 -4.18 -10.11
N PHE A 147 -11.99 -3.32 -9.68
CA PHE A 147 -11.84 -2.46 -8.50
C PHE A 147 -11.61 -3.30 -7.24
N ILE A 148 -12.43 -4.34 -7.05
CA ILE A 148 -12.41 -5.18 -5.86
C ILE A 148 -11.19 -6.10 -5.89
N SER A 149 -10.87 -6.72 -7.02
CA SER A 149 -9.65 -7.55 -7.18
C SER A 149 -8.38 -6.80 -6.75
N MET A 150 -8.28 -5.53 -7.16
CA MET A 150 -7.15 -4.66 -6.82
C MET A 150 -7.07 -4.34 -5.32
N MET A 151 -8.20 -4.21 -4.63
CA MET A 151 -8.23 -4.07 -3.17
C MET A 151 -7.90 -5.39 -2.45
N MET A 152 -8.43 -6.52 -2.94
CA MET A 152 -8.28 -7.82 -2.30
C MET A 152 -6.83 -8.23 -2.12
N ALA A 153 -5.96 -7.92 -3.09
CA ALA A 153 -4.52 -8.17 -2.96
C ALA A 153 -3.89 -7.47 -1.74
N TYR A 154 -4.26 -6.21 -1.50
CA TYR A 154 -3.77 -5.43 -0.35
C TYR A 154 -4.41 -5.89 0.96
N ILE A 155 -5.68 -6.29 0.94
CA ILE A 155 -6.37 -6.87 2.08
C ILE A 155 -5.70 -8.19 2.51
N PHE A 156 -5.39 -9.08 1.57
CA PHE A 156 -4.68 -10.32 1.88
C PHE A 156 -3.29 -10.07 2.46
N ASN A 157 -2.55 -9.11 1.90
CA ASN A 157 -1.26 -8.70 2.46
C ASN A 157 -1.41 -8.12 3.89
N ALA A 158 -2.50 -7.40 4.16
CA ALA A 158 -2.79 -6.86 5.48
C ALA A 158 -3.24 -7.95 6.48
N MET A 159 -3.94 -9.00 6.03
CA MET A 159 -4.35 -10.15 6.87
C MET A 159 -3.17 -10.95 7.40
N THR A 160 -2.07 -11.03 6.64
CA THR A 160 -0.83 -11.72 7.04
C THR A 160 0.23 -10.79 7.64
N HIS A 161 -0.12 -9.52 7.91
CA HIS A 161 0.80 -8.52 8.41
C HIS A 161 1.32 -8.85 9.83
N LEU A 162 2.57 -8.49 10.14
CA LEU A 162 3.18 -8.77 11.44
C LEU A 162 2.40 -8.14 12.61
N ALA A 163 1.94 -6.89 12.45
CA ALA A 163 1.16 -6.19 13.46
C ALA A 163 -0.29 -6.71 13.54
N VAL A 164 -0.68 -7.24 14.71
CA VAL A 164 -2.01 -7.76 15.03
C VAL A 164 -3.13 -6.76 14.72
N ASP A 165 -2.94 -5.50 15.09
CA ASP A 165 -3.93 -4.44 14.86
C ASP A 165 -4.17 -4.12 13.38
N VAL A 166 -3.20 -4.38 12.51
CA VAL A 166 -3.35 -4.24 11.06
C VAL A 166 -4.14 -5.44 10.52
N ARG A 167 -3.79 -6.66 10.96
CA ARG A 167 -4.52 -7.88 10.61
C ARG A 167 -5.99 -7.78 10.94
N LEU A 168 -6.34 -7.44 12.18
CA LEU A 168 -7.74 -7.32 12.61
C LEU A 168 -8.52 -6.25 11.83
N MET A 169 -7.87 -5.14 11.46
CA MET A 169 -8.49 -4.14 10.60
C MET A 169 -8.67 -4.64 9.16
N ALA A 170 -7.77 -5.48 8.64
CA ALA A 170 -7.92 -6.08 7.32
C ALA A 170 -9.21 -6.91 7.20
N PHE A 171 -9.57 -7.67 8.24
CA PHE A 171 -10.84 -8.40 8.28
C PHE A 171 -12.06 -7.47 8.27
N LYS A 172 -11.98 -6.30 8.89
CA LYS A 172 -13.03 -5.28 8.80
C LYS A 172 -13.14 -4.69 7.39
N PHE A 173 -12.01 -4.39 6.74
CA PHE A 173 -12.02 -3.94 5.35
C PHE A 173 -12.59 -4.99 4.41
N PHE A 174 -12.25 -6.26 4.64
CA PHE A 174 -12.81 -7.38 3.90
C PHE A 174 -14.32 -7.51 4.10
N ASP A 175 -14.81 -7.48 5.34
CA ASP A 175 -16.25 -7.51 5.62
C ASP A 175 -16.99 -6.37 4.91
N LEU A 176 -16.39 -5.17 4.85
CA LEU A 176 -16.94 -4.04 4.10
C LEU A 176 -17.00 -4.32 2.59
N VAL A 177 -15.95 -4.92 2.01
CA VAL A 177 -15.93 -5.35 0.60
C VAL A 177 -17.04 -6.36 0.33
N VAL A 178 -17.22 -7.37 1.18
CA VAL A 178 -18.26 -8.40 1.03
C VAL A 178 -19.66 -7.80 1.13
N GLN A 179 -19.87 -6.81 2.01
CA GLN A 179 -21.17 -6.11 2.13
C GLN A 179 -21.55 -5.36 0.84
N HIS A 180 -20.57 -4.81 0.12
CA HIS A 180 -20.83 -4.04 -1.11
C HIS A 180 -20.74 -4.88 -2.39
N TYR A 181 -19.94 -5.95 -2.39
CA TYR A 181 -19.76 -6.85 -3.52
C TYR A 181 -19.66 -8.31 -3.04
N PRO A 182 -20.81 -8.95 -2.73
CA PRO A 182 -20.85 -10.33 -2.23
C PRO A 182 -20.10 -11.38 -3.06
N PRO A 183 -20.06 -11.31 -4.41
CA PRO A 183 -19.31 -12.29 -5.21
C PRO A 183 -17.82 -12.37 -4.87
N SER A 184 -17.22 -11.32 -4.29
CA SER A 184 -15.81 -11.34 -3.87
C SER A 184 -15.45 -12.51 -2.96
N PHE A 185 -16.38 -12.95 -2.10
CA PHE A 185 -16.12 -14.07 -1.22
C PHE A 185 -15.95 -15.37 -2.02
N SER A 186 -16.88 -15.67 -2.93
CA SER A 186 -16.86 -16.91 -3.72
C SER A 186 -15.60 -17.04 -4.59
N LEU A 187 -15.08 -15.92 -5.10
CA LEU A 187 -13.86 -15.87 -5.91
C LEU A 187 -12.58 -16.24 -5.13
N TYR A 188 -12.55 -16.01 -3.82
CA TYR A 188 -11.34 -16.18 -2.99
C TYR A 188 -11.58 -17.01 -1.73
N ALA A 189 -12.64 -17.82 -1.70
CA ALA A 189 -13.15 -18.46 -0.49
C ALA A 189 -12.07 -19.27 0.26
N GLU A 190 -11.30 -20.10 -0.45
CA GLU A 190 -10.24 -20.92 0.13
C GLU A 190 -9.21 -20.08 0.90
N LYS A 191 -8.66 -19.05 0.23
CA LYS A 191 -7.66 -18.16 0.83
C LYS A 191 -8.23 -17.36 2.00
N ILE A 192 -9.49 -16.94 1.90
CA ILE A 192 -10.17 -16.21 2.99
C ILE A 192 -10.32 -17.10 4.21
N LEU A 193 -10.79 -18.34 4.03
CA LEU A 193 -10.97 -19.31 5.11
C LEU A 193 -9.64 -19.66 5.78
N GLN A 194 -8.57 -19.88 5.01
CA GLN A 194 -7.22 -20.09 5.56
C GLN A 194 -6.76 -18.91 6.42
N ASN A 195 -7.02 -17.66 6.00
CA ASN A 195 -6.66 -16.49 6.79
C ASN A 195 -7.49 -16.38 8.09
N TYR A 196 -8.77 -16.77 8.07
CA TYR A 196 -9.59 -16.83 9.28
C TYR A 196 -9.10 -17.94 10.22
N GLU A 197 -8.74 -19.11 9.69
CA GLU A 197 -8.15 -20.21 10.45
C GLU A 197 -6.86 -19.77 11.16
N ASP A 198 -5.94 -19.09 10.47
CA ASP A 198 -4.68 -18.60 11.06
C ASP A 198 -4.91 -17.70 12.27
N ILE A 199 -5.89 -16.78 12.18
CA ILE A 199 -6.26 -15.93 13.31
C ILE A 199 -6.83 -16.74 14.46
N LEU A 200 -7.71 -17.70 14.16
CA LEU A 200 -8.36 -18.50 15.18
C LEU A 200 -7.40 -19.46 15.88
N GLN A 201 -6.43 -20.02 15.16
CA GLN A 201 -5.42 -20.87 15.76
C GLN A 201 -4.47 -20.07 16.66
N LYS A 202 -4.15 -18.84 16.27
CA LYS A 202 -3.27 -17.93 17.03
C LYS A 202 -4.01 -17.12 18.11
N ASN A 203 -5.26 -17.47 18.43
CA ASN A 203 -6.18 -16.76 19.32
C ASN A 203 -5.61 -16.39 20.69
N GLN A 204 -4.62 -17.11 21.21
CA GLN A 204 -3.96 -16.80 22.49
C GLN A 204 -3.39 -15.37 22.53
N PHE A 205 -2.90 -14.83 21.42
CA PHE A 205 -2.39 -13.44 21.34
C PHE A 205 -3.50 -12.38 21.26
N TYR A 206 -4.74 -12.76 20.94
CA TYR A 206 -5.85 -11.86 20.66
C TYR A 206 -6.78 -11.65 21.86
N LEU A 207 -6.52 -12.35 22.97
CA LEU A 207 -7.34 -12.34 24.19
C LEU A 207 -7.42 -10.96 24.89
N GLN A 208 -6.47 -10.05 24.64
CA GLN A 208 -6.51 -8.71 25.21
C GLN A 208 -7.62 -7.81 24.61
N ASP A 209 -8.14 -8.14 23.42
CA ASP A 209 -9.10 -7.28 22.71
C ASP A 209 -10.26 -8.09 22.12
N LYS A 210 -11.02 -8.75 23.01
CA LYS A 210 -12.20 -9.60 22.68
C LYS A 210 -13.18 -8.90 21.72
N GLY A 211 -13.31 -7.58 21.79
CA GLY A 211 -14.18 -6.79 20.91
C GLY A 211 -13.72 -6.77 19.46
N LYS A 212 -12.41 -6.72 19.19
CA LYS A 212 -11.88 -6.75 17.82
C LYS A 212 -12.03 -8.13 17.18
N LEU A 213 -11.78 -9.20 17.95
CA LEU A 213 -11.97 -10.57 17.46
C LEU A 213 -13.44 -10.85 17.14
N LYS A 214 -14.37 -10.38 17.98
CA LYS A 214 -15.82 -10.48 17.70
C LYS A 214 -16.21 -9.83 16.37
N ASN A 215 -15.61 -8.68 16.03
CA ASN A 215 -15.87 -8.02 14.75
C ASN A 215 -15.35 -8.84 13.56
N ALA A 216 -14.16 -9.45 13.68
CA ALA A 216 -13.63 -10.33 12.63
C ALA A 216 -14.53 -11.58 12.45
N LEU A 217 -14.93 -12.21 13.56
CA LEU A 217 -15.85 -13.34 13.55
C LEU A 217 -17.22 -13.01 12.95
N ALA A 218 -17.75 -11.81 13.21
CA ALA A 218 -18.99 -11.35 12.59
C ALA A 218 -18.88 -11.28 11.05
N GLY A 219 -17.71 -10.88 10.53
CA GLY A 219 -17.41 -10.93 9.10
C GLY A 219 -17.37 -12.37 8.55
N LEU A 220 -16.79 -13.31 9.29
CA LEU A 220 -16.79 -14.72 8.93
C LEU A 220 -18.21 -15.29 8.85
N VAL A 221 -19.06 -15.02 9.85
CA VAL A 221 -20.46 -15.46 9.85
C VAL A 221 -21.20 -14.96 8.61
N ARG A 222 -20.96 -13.70 8.21
CA ARG A 222 -21.56 -13.14 6.99
C ARG A 222 -21.10 -13.90 5.74
N CYS A 223 -19.81 -14.20 5.65
CA CYS A 223 -19.25 -14.96 4.52
C CYS A 223 -19.86 -16.37 4.43
N LEU A 224 -19.99 -17.05 5.57
CA LEU A 224 -20.60 -18.38 5.62
C LEU A 224 -22.09 -18.36 5.24
N THR A 225 -22.79 -17.26 5.53
CA THR A 225 -24.19 -17.08 5.11
C THR A 225 -24.34 -16.90 3.59
N LEU A 226 -23.27 -16.47 2.90
CA LEU A 226 -23.25 -16.32 1.44
C LEU A 226 -22.93 -17.63 0.71
N LEU A 227 -22.49 -18.67 1.41
CA LEU A 227 -22.30 -19.99 0.80
C LEU A 227 -23.67 -20.60 0.48
N PRO A 228 -23.87 -21.13 -0.73
CA PRO A 228 -25.00 -22.01 -0.98
C PRO A 228 -24.81 -23.28 -0.16
N CYS A 229 -25.42 -23.36 1.02
CA CYS A 229 -25.55 -24.62 1.72
C CYS A 229 -26.49 -25.52 0.91
N ASN A 230 -26.00 -26.67 0.44
CA ASN A 230 -26.84 -27.79 0.01
C ASN A 230 -27.60 -28.34 1.24
N THR A 231 -28.61 -27.61 1.71
CA THR A 231 -29.47 -28.04 2.82
C THR A 231 -30.39 -29.21 2.46
N ARG A 232 -30.31 -29.76 1.23
CA ARG A 232 -31.11 -30.93 0.82
C ARG A 232 -30.39 -32.28 0.89
N GLU A 233 -29.07 -32.34 0.94
CA GLU A 233 -28.33 -33.63 0.99
C GLU A 233 -27.63 -33.88 2.33
N VAL A 234 -27.34 -32.83 3.09
CA VAL A 234 -26.65 -32.99 4.39
C VAL A 234 -27.63 -33.37 5.51
N VAL A 235 -28.91 -33.01 5.40
CA VAL A 235 -29.91 -33.35 6.45
C VAL A 235 -30.28 -34.84 6.39
N SER A 236 -30.38 -35.45 5.21
CA SER A 236 -30.65 -36.90 5.10
C SER A 236 -29.47 -37.75 5.58
N SER A 237 -28.23 -37.30 5.32
CA SER A 237 -27.02 -38.02 5.76
C SER A 237 -26.66 -37.80 7.23
N PHE A 238 -27.07 -36.68 7.84
CA PHE A 238 -26.89 -36.48 9.28
C PHE A 238 -27.95 -37.16 10.14
N GLU A 239 -29.20 -37.25 9.70
CA GLU A 239 -30.24 -37.95 10.47
C GLU A 239 -30.04 -39.47 10.50
N GLU A 240 -29.55 -40.08 9.40
CA GLU A 240 -29.23 -41.51 9.39
C GLU A 240 -28.00 -41.86 10.25
N ASN A 241 -27.01 -40.96 10.34
CA ASN A 241 -25.82 -41.21 11.17
C ASN A 241 -26.01 -40.86 12.66
N LEU A 242 -26.95 -39.99 13.02
CA LEU A 242 -27.23 -39.68 14.43
C LEU A 242 -27.99 -40.78 15.16
N ALA A 243 -28.70 -41.65 14.44
CA ALA A 243 -29.37 -42.82 15.02
C ALA A 243 -28.38 -43.93 15.43
N GLY A 244 -27.18 -43.95 14.86
CA GLY A 244 -26.21 -45.05 15.03
C GLY A 244 -25.09 -44.82 16.06
N GLN A 245 -24.88 -43.61 16.57
CA GLN A 245 -23.67 -43.35 17.37
C GLN A 245 -23.88 -42.32 18.50
N ARG A 246 -24.70 -42.69 19.50
CA ARG A 246 -24.61 -42.10 20.84
C ARG A 246 -23.56 -42.83 21.67
N VAL A 247 -22.29 -42.45 21.51
CA VAL A 247 -21.28 -42.59 22.58
C VAL A 247 -20.50 -41.28 22.64
N LEU A 248 -20.98 -40.36 23.48
CA LEU A 248 -20.19 -39.19 23.87
C LEU A 248 -19.14 -39.67 24.86
N HIS A 249 -17.88 -39.82 24.41
CA HIS A 249 -16.76 -39.93 25.32
C HIS A 249 -16.54 -38.56 25.98
N ALA A 250 -16.93 -38.44 27.25
CA ALA A 250 -16.54 -37.32 28.10
C ALA A 250 -15.02 -37.37 28.35
N PHE A 251 -14.37 -36.23 28.23
CA PHE A 251 -12.95 -36.04 28.52
C PHE A 251 -12.79 -35.92 30.04
N GLU A 252 -12.21 -36.92 30.70
CA GLU A 252 -11.86 -36.88 32.12
C GLU A 252 -10.50 -36.14 32.29
N PRO A 253 -10.37 -35.18 33.22
CA PRO A 253 -9.10 -34.54 33.50
C PRO A 253 -8.26 -35.40 34.46
N ASP A 254 -7.12 -35.88 33.98
CA ASP A 254 -6.13 -36.60 34.79
C ASP A 254 -5.60 -35.72 35.95
N LEU A 255 -5.87 -36.15 37.19
CA LEU A 255 -5.19 -35.64 38.39
C LEU A 255 -3.82 -36.34 38.56
N PRO A 256 -2.76 -35.64 38.99
CA PRO A 256 -1.49 -36.26 39.31
C PRO A 256 -1.61 -37.07 40.60
N LYS A 257 -1.20 -38.35 40.56
CA LYS A 257 -1.04 -39.20 41.75
C LYS A 257 0.26 -38.81 42.46
N ASP A 258 0.15 -38.41 43.73
CA ASP A 258 1.26 -38.37 44.67
C ASP A 258 1.85 -39.79 44.86
N PRO A 259 3.18 -39.97 44.87
CA PRO A 259 3.80 -41.20 45.33
C PRO A 259 4.08 -41.10 46.83
N ALA A 260 3.29 -41.79 47.65
CA ALA A 260 3.67 -42.10 49.02
C ALA A 260 4.38 -43.46 49.07
N GLY A 261 5.62 -43.47 49.57
CA GLY A 261 6.19 -44.62 50.30
C GLY A 261 7.47 -45.25 49.75
N MET A 262 8.62 -44.71 50.15
CA MET A 262 9.61 -45.41 51.00
C MET A 262 10.29 -44.38 51.90
#